data_AF-A0A353DT31-F1
#
_entry.id   AF-A0A353DT31-F1
#
_cell.length_a   1.000
_cell.length_b   1.000
_cell.length_c   1.000
_cell.angle_alpha   90.00
_cell.angle_beta   90.00
_cell.angle_gamma   90.00
#
_symmetry.space_group_name_H-M   'P 1'
#
loop_
_entity.id
_entity.type
_entity.pdbx_description
1 polymer ?
#
loop_
_entity_poly.entity_id
_entity_poly.type
_entity_poly.pdbx_seq_one_letter_code
_entity_poly.pdbx_strand_id
1 'polypeptide(L)' 'KTVADRGAKRFLAYIQPKNVRFFERLNWRKVDKPVTHFGSPHQLMEASLFGTKKRTRNVAKGKIWTGYA' A
#
# COMPACT_ATOMS: atom_id res chain seq x y z
N LYS A 1 -7.73 12.90 19.33
CA LYS A 1 -7.41 13.61 18.06
C LYS A 1 -6.37 12.82 17.28
N THR A 2 -6.75 12.31 16.11
CA THR A 2 -5.83 11.66 15.15
C THR A 2 -4.95 12.70 14.44
N VAL A 3 -3.94 12.25 13.71
CA VAL A 3 -3.15 13.15 12.84
C VAL A 3 -3.98 13.72 11.69
N ALA A 4 -5.01 13.00 11.23
CA ALA A 4 -5.96 13.49 10.23
C ALA A 4 -6.80 14.65 10.78
N ASP A 5 -7.24 14.56 12.05
CA ASP A 5 -7.97 15.65 12.73
C ASP A 5 -7.12 16.92 12.89
N ARG A 6 -5.79 16.80 12.75
CA ARG A 6 -4.83 17.90 12.79
C ARG A 6 -4.44 18.41 11.40
N GLY A 7 -5.10 17.94 10.35
CA GLY A 7 -4.89 18.39 8.97
C GLY A 7 -3.84 17.61 8.17
N ALA A 8 -3.28 16.52 8.71
CA ALA A 8 -2.36 15.67 7.94
C ALA A 8 -3.11 14.96 6.80
N LYS A 9 -2.50 14.94 5.62
CA LYS A 9 -3.10 14.40 4.38
C LYS A 9 -2.53 13.05 3.93
N ARG A 10 -1.28 12.77 4.32
CA ARG A 10 -0.54 11.56 3.94
C ARG A 10 0.49 11.19 5.00
N PHE A 11 0.83 9.92 5.06
CA PHE A 11 2.04 9.42 5.71
C PHE A 11 3.19 9.36 4.72
N LEU A 12 4.41 9.62 5.18
CA LEU A 12 5.65 9.44 4.43
C LEU A 12 6.58 8.52 5.23
N ALA A 13 7.26 7.59 4.56
CA ALA A 13 8.23 6.70 5.19
C ALA A 13 9.34 6.29 4.22
N TYR A 14 10.55 6.11 4.76
CA TYR A 14 11.66 5.45 4.07
C TYR A 14 11.60 3.95 4.32
N ILE A 15 11.45 3.16 3.26
CA ILE A 15 11.21 1.71 3.35
C ILE A 15 12.34 0.96 2.67
N GLN A 16 12.89 -0.04 3.35
CA GLN A 16 13.90 -0.92 2.76
C GLN A 16 13.34 -1.60 1.50
N PRO A 17 14.10 -1.72 0.38
CA PRO A 17 13.65 -2.27 -0.88
C PRO A 17 12.93 -3.62 -0.75
N LYS A 18 13.40 -4.51 0.14
CA LYS A 18 12.79 -5.81 0.40
C LYS A 18 11.32 -5.73 0.86
N ASN A 19 10.91 -4.63 1.49
CA ASN A 19 9.57 -4.42 2.03
C ASN A 19 8.67 -3.62 1.08
N VAL A 20 9.21 -3.01 0.02
CA VAL A 20 8.45 -2.12 -0.87
C VAL A 20 7.20 -2.79 -1.44
N ARG A 21 7.33 -4.03 -1.94
CA ARG A 21 6.20 -4.78 -2.51
C ARG A 21 5.09 -5.06 -1.49
N PHE A 22 5.43 -5.21 -0.22
CA PHE A 22 4.45 -5.36 0.86
C PHE A 22 3.64 -4.07 1.04
N PHE A 23 4.31 -2.92 1.07
CA PHE A 23 3.66 -1.62 1.21
C PHE A 23 2.83 -1.22 -0.02
N GLU A 24 3.26 -1.57 -1.23
CA GLU A 24 2.44 -1.40 -2.45
C GLU A 24 1.07 -2.11 -2.32
N ARG A 25 1.02 -3.30 -1.71
CA ARG A 25 -0.25 -4.03 -1.47
C ARG A 25 -1.14 -3.35 -0.42
N LEU A 26 -0.55 -2.56 0.48
CA LEU A 26 -1.26 -1.70 1.42
C LEU A 26 -1.69 -0.36 0.80
N ASN A 27 -1.63 -0.24 -0.54
CA ASN A 27 -1.89 0.98 -1.31
C ASN A 27 -0.95 2.14 -0.99
N TRP A 28 0.27 1.85 -0.53
CA TRP A 28 1.33 2.85 -0.50
C TRP A 28 1.93 3.01 -1.90
N ARG A 29 2.37 4.22 -2.23
CA ARG A 29 3.00 4.54 -3.52
C ARG A 29 4.41 5.09 -3.34
N LYS A 30 5.28 4.79 -4.30
CA LYS A 30 6.63 5.38 -4.38
C LYS A 30 6.52 6.86 -4.73
N VAL A 31 7.31 7.70 -4.07
CA VAL A 31 7.30 9.16 -4.29
C VAL A 31 8.51 9.62 -5.11
N ASP A 32 9.67 9.03 -4.84
CA ASP A 32 10.95 9.45 -5.44
C ASP A 32 11.86 8.24 -5.71
N LYS A 33 13.11 8.46 -6.12
CA LYS A 33 14.14 7.42 -6.23
C LYS A 33 14.60 6.93 -4.85
N PRO A 34 15.13 5.70 -4.75
CA PRO A 34 15.74 5.23 -3.52
C PRO A 34 16.91 6.11 -3.06
N VAL A 35 17.00 6.35 -1.75
CA VAL A 35 18.08 7.11 -1.10
C VAL A 35 18.81 6.19 -0.13
N THR A 36 20.13 6.33 -0.04
CA THR A 36 20.92 5.59 0.96
C THR A 36 20.66 6.17 2.35
N HIS A 37 20.22 5.31 3.27
CA HIS A 37 20.01 5.63 4.67
C HIS A 37 20.69 4.55 5.52
N PHE A 38 21.59 4.97 6.42
CA PHE A 38 22.43 4.06 7.23
C PHE A 38 23.13 2.97 6.40
N GLY A 39 23.72 3.34 5.27
CA GLY A 39 24.47 2.43 4.38
C GLY A 39 23.60 1.47 3.56
N SER A 40 22.27 1.56 3.63
CA SER A 40 21.35 0.73 2.85
C SER A 40 20.37 1.57 2.03
N PRO A 41 20.02 1.17 0.80
CA PRO A 41 19.00 1.86 0.02
C PRO A 41 17.64 1.80 0.74
N HIS A 42 16.90 2.89 0.68
CA HIS A 42 15.53 3.01 1.16
C HIS A 42 14.69 3.78 0.14
N GLN A 43 13.51 3.27 -0.15
CA GLN A 43 12.53 3.88 -1.04
C GLN A 43 11.63 4.82 -0.24
N LEU A 44 11.54 6.10 -0.62
CA LEU A 44 10.53 7.01 -0.08
C LEU A 44 9.15 6.60 -0.62
N MET A 45 8.21 6.32 0.28
CA MET A 45 6.83 5.96 -0.05
C MET A 45 5.83 6.78 0.76
N GLU A 46 4.62 6.87 0.25
CA GLU A 46 3.51 7.53 0.94
C GLU A 46 2.22 6.72 0.96
N ALA A 47 1.40 6.97 1.97
CA ALA A 47 0.01 6.51 2.05
C ALA A 47 -0.95 7.66 2.32
N SER A 48 -2.11 7.63 1.67
CA SER A 48 -3.18 8.61 1.89
C SER A 48 -3.82 8.42 3.26
N LEU A 49 -4.06 9.52 3.97
CA LEU A 49 -4.91 9.54 5.17
C LEU A 49 -6.40 9.64 4.84
N PHE A 50 -6.75 10.01 3.61
CA PHE A 50 -8.11 9.93 3.12
C PHE A 50 -8.46 8.48 2.84
N GLY A 51 -9.56 8.00 3.42
CA GLY A 51 -10.00 6.61 3.34
C GLY A 51 -9.96 6.06 1.91
N THR A 52 -9.31 4.92 1.72
CA THR A 52 -9.31 4.21 0.44
C THR A 52 -10.75 3.80 0.13
N LYS A 53 -11.33 4.30 -0.97
CA LYS A 53 -12.59 3.75 -1.49
C LYS A 53 -12.37 2.25 -1.70
N LYS A 54 -13.05 1.40 -0.92
CA LYS A 54 -12.98 -0.05 -1.12
C LYS A 54 -13.40 -0.34 -2.56
N ARG A 55 -12.49 -0.91 -3.36
CA ARG A 55 -12.86 -1.49 -4.65
C ARG A 55 -13.68 -2.75 -4.32
N THR A 56 -15.00 -2.65 -4.35
CA THR A 56 -15.88 -3.82 -4.32
C THR A 56 -15.55 -4.69 -5.53
N ARG A 57 -14.87 -5.81 -5.30
CA ARG A 57 -14.83 -6.88 -6.30
C ARG A 57 -16.23 -7.48 -6.33
N ASN A 58 -17.03 -7.14 -7.34
CA ASN A 58 -18.16 -7.96 -7.74
C ASN A 58 -17.57 -9.30 -8.21
N VAL A 59 -17.50 -10.28 -7.31
CA VAL A 59 -17.25 -11.67 -7.70
C VAL A 59 -18.55 -12.14 -8.34
N ALA A 60 -18.59 -12.12 -9.67
CA ALA A 60 -19.66 -12.78 -10.41
C ALA A 60 -19.72 -14.25 -9.94
N LYS A 61 -20.88 -14.68 -9.45
CA LYS A 61 -21.18 -16.08 -9.10
C LYS A 61 -21.12 -16.93 -10.38
N GLY A 62 -19.92 -17.37 -10.76
CA GLY A 62 -19.69 -18.28 -11.87
C GLY A 62 -19.43 -19.70 -11.35
N LYS A 63 -20.47 -20.53 -11.41
CA LYS A 63 -20.51 -22.02 -11.46
C LYS A 63 -19.42 -22.80 -10.71
N ILE A 64 -19.85 -23.53 -9.68
CA ILE A 64 -19.15 -24.68 -9.09
C ILE A 64 -18.95 -25.73 -10.20
N TRP A 65 -17.71 -26.12 -10.47
CA TRP A 65 -17.39 -27.28 -11.28
C TRP A 65 -17.37 -28.51 -10.37
N THR A 66 -18.26 -29.47 -10.62
CA THR A 66 -18.25 -30.81 -10.06
C THR A 66 -17.32 -31.68 -10.88
N GLY A 67 -16.45 -32.46 -10.22
CA GLY A 67 -15.88 -33.65 -10.81
C GLY A 67 -14.40 -33.86 -10.51
N TYR A 68 -14.12 -34.75 -9.56
CA TYR A 68 -13.10 -35.79 -9.74
C TYR A 68 -13.65 -37.10 -9.17
N ALA A 69 -13.29 -38.16 -9.89
CA ALA A 69 -13.82 -39.53 -9.93
C ALA A 69 -13.76 -40.29 -8.60
#